data_AF-A0A1Q3PK80-F1
#
_entry.id   AF-A0A1Q3PK80-F1
#
_cell.length_a   1.000
_cell.length_b   1.000
_cell.length_c   1.000
_cell.angle_alpha   90.00
_cell.angle_beta   90.00
_cell.angle_gamma   90.00
#
_symmetry.space_group_name_H-M   'P 1'
#
loop_
_entity.id
_entity.type
_entity.pdbx_description
1 polymer ?
#
loop_
_entity_poly.entity_id
_entity_poly.type
_entity_poly.pdbx_seq_one_letter_code
_entity_poly.pdbx_strand_id
1 'polypeptide(L)'
;MTDINPPVLESKQIIKASLSALVIGTALFVIAVLPAEYGIDPTGAGHLLGFSKLYQPEEPQTAVVSVDGAQTAKALRLEELGSGPNVPLPKEANNPAPSQQLAQRQDSVTIKVPAGEGLEYKLNMLKYGQVKYEWTTDQGVLFFDFHGEVKEENPADETFFESYTVANSANMIGTFLAPFEGRHGWYFKNNTNKDIVVSLRVKGQYLLD
;
A
#
# COMPACT_ATOMS: atom_id res chain seq x y z
N MET A 1 -60.06 15.91 -10.28
CA MET A 1 -58.59 15.98 -10.26
C MET A 1 -58.25 17.44 -10.51
N THR A 2 -57.67 18.14 -9.54
CA THR A 2 -57.22 19.53 -9.74
C THR A 2 -55.90 19.50 -10.46
N ASP A 3 -55.88 19.97 -11.71
CA ASP A 3 -54.67 20.11 -12.50
C ASP A 3 -53.72 21.12 -11.85
N ILE A 4 -52.57 20.63 -11.38
CA ILE A 4 -51.47 21.48 -10.92
C ILE A 4 -50.71 21.89 -12.17
N ASN A 5 -50.88 23.12 -12.62
CA ASN A 5 -50.11 23.67 -13.73
C ASN A 5 -48.87 24.40 -13.15
N PRO A 6 -47.66 23.82 -13.22
CA PRO A 6 -46.48 24.46 -12.67
C PRO A 6 -46.18 25.76 -13.44
N PRO A 7 -45.77 26.84 -12.76
CA PRO A 7 -45.46 28.09 -13.42
C PRO A 7 -44.30 27.89 -14.41
N VAL A 8 -44.54 28.18 -15.69
CA VAL A 8 -43.50 28.16 -16.72
C VAL A 8 -42.64 29.40 -16.53
N LEU A 9 -41.36 29.20 -16.20
CA LEU A 9 -40.43 30.30 -15.97
C LEU A 9 -40.07 31.01 -17.27
N GLU A 10 -40.16 32.33 -17.26
CA GLU A 10 -39.77 33.17 -18.39
C GLU A 10 -38.25 33.12 -18.60
N SER A 11 -37.76 33.16 -19.85
CA SER A 11 -36.32 33.08 -20.15
C SER A 11 -35.48 34.15 -19.41
N LYS A 12 -36.06 35.32 -19.15
CA LYS A 12 -35.42 36.39 -18.37
C LYS A 12 -35.24 36.02 -16.89
N GLN A 13 -36.16 35.25 -16.33
CA GLN A 13 -36.05 34.76 -14.95
C GLN A 13 -34.96 33.69 -14.84
N ILE A 14 -34.89 32.78 -15.83
CA ILE A 14 -33.85 31.76 -15.91
C ILE A 14 -32.47 32.41 -15.99
N ILE A 15 -32.28 33.37 -16.89
CA ILE A 15 -30.98 34.06 -17.04
C ILE A 15 -30.56 34.76 -15.74
N LYS A 16 -31.50 35.46 -15.07
CA LYS A 16 -31.21 36.11 -13.79
C LYS A 16 -30.82 35.09 -12.73
N ALA A 17 -31.57 34.00 -12.60
CA ALA A 17 -31.28 32.95 -11.63
C ALA A 17 -29.91 32.29 -11.88
N SER A 18 -29.59 31.99 -13.15
CA SER A 18 -28.30 31.41 -13.52
C SER A 18 -27.13 32.35 -13.22
N LEU A 19 -27.26 33.64 -13.50
CA LEU A 19 -26.23 34.64 -13.17
C LEU A 19 -26.05 34.76 -11.65
N SER A 20 -27.14 34.80 -10.89
CA SER A 20 -27.08 34.82 -9.43
C SER A 20 -26.42 33.57 -8.86
N ALA A 21 -26.76 32.39 -9.38
CA ALA A 21 -26.15 31.13 -8.96
C ALA A 21 -24.65 31.10 -9.25
N LEU A 22 -24.22 31.58 -10.43
CA LEU A 22 -22.81 31.66 -10.78
C LEU A 22 -22.02 32.55 -9.82
N VAL A 23 -22.58 33.72 -9.47
CA VAL A 23 -21.95 34.65 -8.53
C VAL A 23 -21.82 34.03 -7.14
N ILE A 24 -22.90 33.42 -6.63
CA ILE A 24 -22.89 32.76 -5.31
C ILE A 24 -21.90 31.59 -5.30
N GLY A 25 -21.92 30.75 -6.34
CA GLY A 25 -21.00 29.62 -6.46
C GLY A 25 -19.54 30.06 -6.50
N THR A 26 -19.23 31.15 -7.21
CA THR A 26 -17.87 31.71 -7.25
C THR A 26 -17.46 32.24 -5.88
N ALA A 27 -18.35 32.93 -5.18
CA ALA A 27 -18.06 33.43 -3.83
C ALA A 27 -17.79 32.28 -2.84
N LEU A 28 -18.61 31.22 -2.88
CA LEU A 28 -18.40 30.02 -2.06
C LEU A 28 -17.10 29.32 -2.40
N PHE A 29 -16.78 29.18 -3.68
CA PHE A 29 -15.53 28.57 -4.13
C PHE A 29 -14.31 29.32 -3.56
N VAL A 30 -14.31 30.65 -3.66
CA VAL A 30 -13.17 31.47 -3.22
C VAL A 30 -13.06 31.58 -1.70
N ILE A 31 -14.17 31.69 -0.99
CA ILE A 31 -14.17 31.96 0.46
C ILE A 31 -14.15 30.68 1.31
N ALA A 32 -14.75 29.59 0.83
CA ALA A 32 -14.88 28.36 1.60
C ALA A 32 -14.06 27.21 1.00
N VAL A 33 -14.22 26.92 -0.30
CA VAL A 33 -13.60 25.72 -0.92
C VAL A 33 -12.08 25.88 -1.06
N LEU A 34 -11.60 26.99 -1.62
CA LEU A 34 -10.15 27.22 -1.77
C LEU A 34 -9.39 27.18 -0.43
N PRO A 35 -9.87 27.83 0.64
CA PRO A 35 -9.18 27.80 1.93
C PRO A 35 -9.27 26.44 2.62
N ALA A 36 -10.40 25.72 2.51
CA ALA A 36 -10.60 24.43 3.18
C ALA A 36 -9.88 23.28 2.49
N GLU A 37 -9.92 23.20 1.16
CA GLU A 37 -9.39 22.07 0.40
C GLU A 37 -7.95 22.29 -0.06
N TYR A 38 -7.59 23.54 -0.40
CA TYR A 38 -6.31 23.85 -1.04
C TYR A 38 -5.40 24.74 -0.20
N GLY A 39 -5.88 25.23 0.96
CA GLY A 39 -5.12 26.14 1.82
C GLY A 39 -4.88 27.52 1.20
N ILE A 40 -5.54 27.84 0.09
CA ILE A 40 -5.39 29.11 -0.63
C ILE A 40 -6.51 30.05 -0.19
N ASP A 41 -6.17 31.18 0.44
CA ASP A 41 -7.16 32.19 0.86
C ASP A 41 -6.84 33.57 0.25
N PRO A 42 -7.30 33.85 -0.98
CA PRO A 42 -6.97 35.09 -1.67
C PRO A 42 -7.68 36.31 -1.07
N THR A 43 -8.73 36.11 -0.26
CA THR A 43 -9.54 37.20 0.32
C THR A 43 -9.29 37.42 1.81
N GLY A 44 -8.68 36.44 2.50
CA GLY A 44 -8.53 36.42 3.97
C GLY A 44 -9.82 36.02 4.72
N ALA A 45 -10.94 35.86 4.01
CA ALA A 45 -12.22 35.51 4.62
C ALA A 45 -12.26 34.05 5.08
N GLY A 46 -11.56 33.15 4.38
CA GLY A 46 -11.46 31.73 4.77
C GLY A 46 -10.79 31.55 6.13
N HIS A 47 -9.71 32.29 6.37
CA HIS A 47 -9.01 32.31 7.63
C HIS A 47 -9.86 32.91 8.75
N LEU A 48 -10.54 34.03 8.47
CA LEU A 48 -11.42 34.71 9.44
C LEU A 48 -12.60 33.83 9.86
N LEU A 49 -13.21 33.12 8.91
CA LEU A 49 -14.33 32.21 9.13
C LEU A 49 -13.89 30.84 9.66
N GLY A 50 -12.59 30.55 9.64
CA GLY A 50 -12.01 29.31 10.16
C GLY A 50 -11.98 28.13 9.18
N PHE A 51 -12.31 28.33 7.91
CA PHE A 51 -12.24 27.29 6.87
C PHE A 51 -10.81 26.80 6.63
N SER A 52 -9.81 27.67 6.76
CA SER A 52 -8.39 27.29 6.64
C SER A 52 -7.92 26.26 7.67
N LYS A 53 -8.67 26.03 8.76
CA LYS A 53 -8.34 24.99 9.76
C LYS A 53 -8.68 23.58 9.28
N LEU A 54 -9.49 23.47 8.24
CA LEU A 54 -9.87 22.20 7.63
C LEU A 54 -8.79 21.72 6.65
N TYR A 55 -7.96 22.63 6.16
CA TYR A 55 -6.86 22.29 5.27
C TYR A 55 -5.83 21.44 6.02
N GLN A 56 -5.68 20.21 5.55
CA GLN A 56 -4.60 19.31 5.94
C GLN A 56 -3.63 19.25 4.77
N PRO A 57 -2.45 19.90 4.85
CA PRO A 57 -1.45 19.70 3.82
C PRO A 57 -1.10 18.20 3.80
N GLU A 58 -0.98 17.64 2.60
CA GLU A 58 -0.26 16.39 2.35
C GLU A 58 1.24 16.65 2.62
N GLU A 59 1.58 16.92 3.88
CA GLU A 59 2.96 17.00 4.29
C GLU A 59 3.58 15.62 4.03
N PRO A 60 4.75 15.55 3.37
CA PRO A 60 5.60 14.39 3.45
C PRO A 60 6.09 14.28 4.91
N GLN A 61 5.22 13.82 5.82
CA GLN A 61 5.57 13.42 7.17
C GLN A 61 6.66 12.35 7.08
N THR A 62 7.92 12.75 7.22
CA THR A 62 9.01 11.88 7.65
C THR A 62 8.79 11.57 9.13
N ALA A 63 7.69 10.91 9.44
CA ALA A 63 7.44 10.42 10.78
C ALA A 63 8.52 9.38 11.07
N VAL A 64 9.32 9.61 12.11
CA VAL A 64 10.26 8.61 12.60
C VAL A 64 9.47 7.71 13.54
N VAL A 65 9.35 6.44 13.20
CA VAL A 65 8.68 5.44 14.05
C VAL A 65 9.73 4.84 14.95
N SER A 66 9.50 4.91 16.27
CA SER A 66 10.32 4.20 17.24
C SER A 66 9.97 2.72 17.20
N VAL A 67 10.88 1.90 16.72
CA VAL A 67 10.77 0.45 16.76
C VAL A 67 11.68 -0.02 17.90
N ASP A 68 11.05 -0.45 18.99
CA ASP A 68 11.71 -1.04 20.17
C ASP A 68 12.72 -0.12 20.90
N GLY A 69 12.27 1.09 21.29
CA GLY A 69 12.93 1.98 22.26
C GLY A 69 14.27 2.60 21.87
N ALA A 70 14.97 2.06 20.88
CA ALA A 70 16.33 2.46 20.50
C ALA A 70 16.54 2.65 18.99
N GLN A 71 15.64 2.16 18.14
CA GLN A 71 15.77 2.30 16.68
C GLN A 71 14.70 3.22 16.11
N THR A 72 15.13 4.38 15.62
CA THR A 72 14.29 5.28 14.83
C THR A 72 14.33 4.81 13.38
N ALA A 73 13.23 4.22 12.89
CA ALA A 73 13.08 3.90 11.48
C ALA A 73 12.32 5.03 10.77
N LYS A 74 12.67 5.31 9.52
CA LYS A 74 11.84 6.16 8.65
C LYS A 74 10.46 5.49 8.53
N ALA A 75 9.38 6.27 8.66
CA ALA A 75 8.05 5.76 8.38
C ALA A 75 7.96 5.28 6.94
N LEU A 76 7.46 4.06 6.80
CA LEU A 76 7.17 3.44 5.51
C LEU A 76 5.97 4.13 4.89
N ARG A 77 5.99 4.25 3.56
CA ARG A 77 4.95 4.94 2.81
C ARG A 77 4.34 4.07 1.73
N LEU A 78 3.15 4.48 1.28
CA LEU A 78 2.43 3.76 0.23
C LEU A 78 3.23 3.70 -1.08
N GLU A 79 4.00 4.74 -1.39
CA GLU A 79 4.81 4.81 -2.61
C GLU A 79 6.03 3.88 -2.59
N GLU A 80 6.37 3.32 -1.43
CA GLU A 80 7.49 2.38 -1.24
C GLU A 80 7.05 0.90 -1.35
N LEU A 81 5.76 0.64 -1.61
CA LEU A 81 5.19 -0.70 -1.67
C LEU A 81 5.24 -1.26 -3.11
N GLY A 82 5.96 -2.36 -3.31
CA GLY A 82 5.97 -3.10 -4.57
C GLY A 82 6.67 -2.39 -5.72
N SER A 83 6.40 -2.87 -6.94
CA SER A 83 6.93 -2.28 -8.16
C SER A 83 6.33 -0.90 -8.44
N GLY A 84 7.15 -0.01 -9.03
CA GLY A 84 6.71 1.32 -9.41
C GLY A 84 5.64 1.32 -10.52
N PRO A 85 4.95 2.45 -10.74
CA PRO A 85 3.80 2.53 -11.65
C PRO A 85 4.12 2.27 -13.14
N ASN A 86 5.40 2.29 -13.50
CA ASN A 86 5.87 2.07 -14.87
C ASN A 86 6.29 0.62 -15.14
N VAL A 87 6.32 -0.25 -14.12
CA VAL A 87 6.68 -1.67 -14.27
C VAL A 87 5.41 -2.44 -14.59
N PRO A 88 5.26 -2.98 -15.82
CA PRO A 88 4.03 -3.66 -16.21
C PRO A 88 3.88 -5.00 -15.46
N LEU A 89 2.65 -5.32 -15.05
CA LEU A 89 2.31 -6.64 -14.53
C LEU A 89 2.44 -7.70 -15.65
N PRO A 90 3.24 -8.78 -15.45
CA PRO A 90 3.35 -9.85 -16.43
C PRO A 90 2.00 -10.50 -16.72
N LYS A 91 1.76 -10.86 -17.98
CA LYS A 91 0.48 -11.47 -18.43
C LYS A 91 0.20 -12.79 -17.68
N GLU A 92 1.24 -13.51 -17.30
CA GLU A 92 1.22 -14.79 -16.60
C GLU A 92 0.57 -14.68 -15.21
N ALA A 93 0.58 -13.49 -14.59
CA ALA A 93 -0.14 -13.24 -13.34
C ALA A 93 -1.65 -13.52 -13.47
N ASN A 94 -2.19 -13.34 -14.68
CA ASN A 94 -3.59 -13.55 -15.00
C ASN A 94 -3.92 -14.98 -15.43
N ASN A 95 -2.95 -15.89 -15.47
CA ASN A 95 -3.23 -17.30 -15.76
C ASN A 95 -4.25 -17.86 -14.75
N PRO A 96 -5.13 -18.79 -15.19
CA PRO A 96 -6.08 -19.42 -14.30
C PRO A 96 -5.33 -20.27 -13.25
N ALA A 97 -5.92 -20.41 -12.06
CA ALA A 97 -5.40 -21.32 -11.06
C ALA A 97 -5.49 -22.78 -11.55
N PRO A 98 -4.52 -23.64 -11.21
CA PRO A 98 -4.56 -25.04 -11.61
C PRO A 98 -5.67 -25.79 -10.87
N SER A 99 -6.20 -26.85 -11.49
CA SER A 99 -7.23 -27.71 -10.89
C SER A 99 -6.73 -28.52 -9.69
N GLN A 100 -5.43 -28.80 -9.65
CA GLN A 100 -4.76 -29.50 -8.56
C GLN A 100 -3.66 -28.61 -7.98
N GLN A 101 -3.66 -28.47 -6.65
CA GLN A 101 -2.64 -27.73 -5.92
C GLN A 101 -1.45 -28.63 -5.52
N LEU A 102 -0.35 -27.99 -5.09
CA LEU A 102 0.80 -28.69 -4.52
C LEU A 102 0.43 -29.45 -3.25
N ALA A 103 1.19 -30.50 -2.96
CA ALA A 103 1.05 -31.27 -1.73
C ALA A 103 1.32 -30.39 -0.50
N GLN A 104 0.59 -30.66 0.58
CA GLN A 104 0.81 -30.02 1.87
C GLN A 104 2.15 -30.47 2.45
N ARG A 105 2.96 -29.53 2.91
CA ARG A 105 4.21 -29.77 3.62
C ARG A 105 4.41 -28.77 4.75
N GLN A 106 5.42 -29.01 5.57
CA GLN A 106 5.82 -28.14 6.66
C GLN A 106 7.33 -28.16 6.80
N ASP A 107 7.94 -26.98 6.95
CA ASP A 107 9.38 -26.82 7.11
C ASP A 107 9.68 -25.81 8.24
N SER A 108 10.89 -25.89 8.78
CA SER A 108 11.43 -24.94 9.74
C SER A 108 12.87 -24.62 9.37
N VAL A 109 13.18 -23.33 9.26
CA VAL A 109 14.46 -22.85 8.72
C VAL A 109 15.03 -21.77 9.62
N THR A 110 16.34 -21.84 9.81
CA THR A 110 17.12 -20.80 10.48
C THR A 110 17.89 -20.00 9.43
N ILE A 111 17.67 -18.70 9.42
CA ILE A 111 18.24 -17.78 8.44
C ILE A 111 19.12 -16.79 9.19
N LYS A 112 20.42 -16.78 8.90
CA LYS A 112 21.34 -15.79 9.45
C LYS A 112 21.38 -14.57 8.52
N VAL A 113 21.00 -13.40 9.03
CA VAL A 113 21.06 -12.11 8.31
C VAL A 113 22.23 -11.29 8.89
N PRO A 114 23.38 -11.20 8.19
CA PRO A 114 24.54 -10.49 8.69
C PRO A 114 24.28 -9.02 8.97
N ALA A 115 25.06 -8.42 9.86
CA ALA A 115 25.02 -6.99 10.14
C ALA A 115 25.12 -6.14 8.86
N GLY A 116 24.19 -5.20 8.66
CA GLY A 116 24.16 -4.33 7.48
C GLY A 116 23.71 -5.00 6.17
N GLU A 117 23.49 -6.31 6.15
CA GLU A 117 23.15 -7.06 4.94
C GLU A 117 21.65 -7.37 4.84
N GLY A 118 21.23 -7.78 3.64
CA GLY A 118 19.88 -8.27 3.38
C GLY A 118 19.92 -9.66 2.77
N LEU A 119 18.91 -10.47 3.05
CA LEU A 119 18.79 -11.85 2.55
C LEU A 119 17.33 -12.13 2.18
N GLU A 120 17.14 -12.87 1.09
CA GLU A 120 15.82 -13.35 0.66
C GLU A 120 15.60 -14.83 0.97
N TYR A 121 14.39 -15.17 1.39
CA TYR A 121 13.93 -16.55 1.50
C TYR A 121 12.58 -16.70 0.80
N LYS A 122 12.55 -17.48 -0.28
CA LYS A 122 11.41 -17.61 -1.20
C LYS A 122 10.88 -19.04 -1.27
N LEU A 123 9.59 -19.12 -1.56
CA LEU A 123 8.83 -20.34 -1.77
C LEU A 123 8.21 -20.29 -3.17
N ASN A 124 8.26 -21.39 -3.90
CA ASN A 124 7.55 -21.54 -5.16
C ASN A 124 6.11 -21.98 -4.89
N MET A 125 5.14 -21.17 -5.32
CA MET A 125 3.71 -21.42 -5.09
C MET A 125 2.91 -21.34 -6.39
N LEU A 126 1.88 -22.18 -6.50
CA LEU A 126 0.87 -22.07 -7.55
C LEU A 126 -0.16 -21.00 -7.15
N LYS A 127 -0.84 -20.40 -8.12
CA LYS A 127 -1.93 -19.47 -7.87
C LYS A 127 -3.00 -20.10 -6.97
N TYR A 128 -3.42 -19.37 -5.94
CA TYR A 128 -4.31 -19.79 -4.86
C TYR A 128 -3.79 -20.93 -3.97
N GLY A 129 -2.51 -21.29 -4.06
CA GLY A 129 -1.85 -22.06 -3.02
C GLY A 129 -1.84 -21.26 -1.72
N GLN A 130 -2.08 -21.94 -0.59
CA GLN A 130 -2.10 -21.31 0.72
C GLN A 130 -0.93 -21.77 1.59
N VAL A 131 -0.32 -20.84 2.32
CA VAL A 131 0.66 -21.11 3.37
C VAL A 131 0.31 -20.39 4.66
N LYS A 132 0.47 -21.07 5.79
CA LYS A 132 0.59 -20.47 7.11
C LYS A 132 2.07 -20.33 7.42
N TYR A 133 2.46 -19.19 7.97
CA TYR A 133 3.83 -18.94 8.34
C TYR A 133 3.90 -18.23 9.68
N GLU A 134 5.04 -18.39 10.34
CA GLU A 134 5.49 -17.50 11.39
C GLU A 134 7.00 -17.35 11.33
N TRP A 135 7.50 -16.20 11.73
CA TRP A 135 8.92 -16.02 11.96
C TRP A 135 9.18 -15.12 13.16
N THR A 136 10.33 -15.32 13.79
CA THR A 136 10.84 -14.52 14.90
C THR A 136 12.33 -14.27 14.72
N THR A 137 12.83 -13.12 15.14
CA THR A 137 14.26 -12.85 15.33
C THR A 137 14.69 -13.35 16.71
N ASP A 138 15.96 -13.74 16.84
CA ASP A 138 16.58 -14.00 18.14
C ASP A 138 16.85 -12.71 18.92
N GLN A 139 17.10 -11.62 18.20
CA GLN A 139 17.32 -10.28 18.75
C GLN A 139 16.98 -9.21 17.72
N GLY A 140 16.64 -8.01 18.21
CA GLY A 140 16.45 -6.82 17.39
C GLY A 140 15.29 -6.94 16.38
N VAL A 141 15.10 -5.87 15.62
CA VAL A 141 14.10 -5.81 14.55
C VAL A 141 14.77 -5.84 13.19
N LEU A 142 14.09 -6.43 12.22
CA LEU A 142 14.48 -6.39 10.81
C LEU A 142 13.47 -5.54 10.07
N PHE A 143 13.95 -4.77 9.09
CA PHE A 143 13.08 -4.39 8.00
C PHE A 143 12.78 -5.67 7.20
N PHE A 144 11.54 -5.88 6.81
CA PHE A 144 11.19 -6.93 5.88
C PHE A 144 10.18 -6.48 4.85
N ASP A 145 10.27 -7.11 3.67
CA ASP A 145 9.26 -7.03 2.62
C ASP A 145 8.81 -8.46 2.29
N PHE A 146 7.56 -8.79 2.65
CA PHE A 146 6.90 -10.00 2.18
C PHE A 146 6.28 -9.72 0.82
N HIS A 147 6.88 -10.27 -0.24
CA HIS A 147 6.52 -9.97 -1.61
C HIS A 147 6.46 -11.24 -2.48
N GLY A 148 5.97 -11.09 -3.69
CA GLY A 148 5.98 -12.14 -4.69
C GLY A 148 6.35 -11.65 -6.08
N GLU A 149 6.94 -12.53 -6.86
CA GLU A 149 7.34 -12.34 -8.25
C GLU A 149 6.62 -13.35 -9.11
N VAL A 150 6.07 -12.87 -10.23
CA VAL A 150 5.33 -13.71 -11.16
C VAL A 150 6.29 -14.69 -11.83
N LYS A 151 5.87 -15.94 -12.00
CA LYS A 151 6.62 -16.88 -12.83
C LYS A 151 6.45 -16.49 -14.30
N GLU A 152 7.52 -15.98 -14.90
CA GLU A 152 7.56 -15.55 -16.30
C GLU A 152 8.28 -16.58 -17.17
N GLU A 153 7.80 -16.80 -18.39
CA GLU A 153 8.52 -17.62 -19.39
C GLU A 153 9.73 -16.87 -19.96
N ASN A 154 9.59 -15.55 -20.16
CA ASN A 154 10.61 -14.67 -20.69
C ASN A 154 10.69 -13.40 -19.82
N PRO A 155 11.48 -13.42 -18.74
CA PRO A 155 11.55 -12.29 -17.82
C PRO A 155 12.15 -11.06 -18.49
N ALA A 156 11.59 -9.88 -18.20
CA ALA A 156 12.17 -8.60 -18.58
C ALA A 156 13.39 -8.24 -17.72
N ASP A 157 14.20 -7.27 -18.15
CA ASP A 157 15.34 -6.75 -17.38
C ASP A 157 14.90 -6.16 -16.03
N GLU A 158 13.71 -5.54 -15.99
CA GLU A 158 13.02 -5.12 -14.77
C GLU A 158 11.91 -6.13 -14.44
N THR A 159 12.13 -6.93 -13.40
CA THR A 159 11.14 -7.94 -12.96
C THR A 159 10.08 -7.29 -12.08
N PHE A 160 8.81 -7.50 -12.42
CA PHE A 160 7.70 -7.10 -11.56
C PHE A 160 7.68 -7.93 -10.28
N PHE A 161 7.51 -7.24 -9.16
CA PHE A 161 7.18 -7.82 -7.86
C PHE A 161 6.04 -7.05 -7.17
N GLU A 162 5.25 -7.78 -6.41
CA GLU A 162 4.14 -7.27 -5.60
C GLU A 162 4.49 -7.44 -4.12
N SER A 163 4.55 -6.34 -3.36
CA SER A 163 4.76 -6.38 -1.91
C SER A 163 3.42 -6.50 -1.19
N TYR A 164 3.26 -7.54 -0.37
CA TYR A 164 2.06 -7.80 0.42
C TYR A 164 2.12 -7.12 1.79
N THR A 165 3.32 -7.05 2.38
CA THR A 165 3.53 -6.42 3.69
C THR A 165 4.98 -5.97 3.80
N VAL A 166 5.16 -4.67 4.04
CA VAL A 166 6.46 -4.09 4.37
C VAL A 166 6.39 -3.54 5.79
N ALA A 167 7.30 -3.96 6.67
CA ALA A 167 7.34 -3.47 8.04
C ALA A 167 8.73 -3.63 8.68
N ASN A 168 8.94 -2.95 9.80
CA ASN A 168 10.04 -3.23 10.73
C ASN A 168 9.47 -4.05 11.88
N SER A 169 9.94 -5.29 12.07
CA SER A 169 9.44 -6.17 13.14
C SER A 169 10.47 -7.19 13.59
N ALA A 170 10.32 -7.67 14.83
CA ALA A 170 11.02 -8.83 15.38
C ALA A 170 10.24 -10.14 15.16
N ASN A 171 8.95 -10.09 14.83
CA ASN A 171 8.15 -11.27 14.57
C ASN A 171 6.97 -11.00 13.64
N MET A 172 6.46 -12.07 13.01
CA MET A 172 5.21 -12.04 12.27
C MET A 172 4.56 -13.43 12.26
N ILE A 173 3.24 -13.48 12.24
CA ILE A 173 2.45 -14.69 11.97
C ILE A 173 1.38 -14.35 10.94
N GLY A 174 1.14 -15.25 9.98
CA GLY A 174 0.17 -14.96 8.93
C GLY A 174 -0.32 -16.20 8.20
N THR A 175 -1.38 -16.00 7.42
CA THR A 175 -1.82 -16.93 6.38
C THR A 175 -1.80 -16.16 5.06
N PHE A 176 -1.11 -16.71 4.06
CA PHE A 176 -0.96 -16.12 2.74
C PHE A 176 -1.63 -16.99 1.69
N LEU A 177 -2.29 -16.35 0.73
CA LEU A 177 -2.88 -16.96 -0.45
C LEU A 177 -2.20 -16.35 -1.67
N ALA A 178 -1.50 -17.17 -2.46
CA ALA A 178 -0.74 -16.68 -3.61
C ALA A 178 -1.68 -16.09 -4.68
N PRO A 179 -1.54 -14.80 -5.04
CA PRO A 179 -2.40 -14.18 -6.06
C PRO A 179 -2.05 -14.64 -7.49
N PHE A 180 -0.84 -15.18 -7.70
CA PHE A 180 -0.34 -15.70 -8.97
C PHE A 180 0.64 -16.86 -8.72
N GLU A 181 0.90 -17.66 -9.77
CA GLU A 181 1.98 -18.64 -9.74
C GLU A 181 3.33 -17.92 -9.79
N GLY A 182 4.25 -18.27 -8.90
CA GLY A 182 5.47 -17.51 -8.73
C GLY A 182 6.26 -17.84 -7.50
N ARG A 183 7.29 -17.02 -7.26
CA ARG A 183 8.08 -17.02 -6.04
C ARG A 183 7.44 -16.06 -5.05
N HIS A 184 7.29 -16.47 -3.80
CA HIS A 184 6.71 -15.66 -2.73
C HIS A 184 7.56 -15.82 -1.48
N GLY A 185 7.90 -14.72 -0.82
CA GLY A 185 8.83 -14.81 0.29
C GLY A 185 9.22 -13.49 0.90
N TRP A 186 10.16 -13.56 1.84
CA TRP A 186 10.59 -12.42 2.63
C TRP A 186 11.96 -11.98 2.18
N TYR A 187 12.10 -10.70 1.87
CA TYR A 187 13.38 -10.01 2.00
C TYR A 187 13.52 -9.53 3.43
N PHE A 188 14.61 -9.92 4.10
CA PHE A 188 14.97 -9.44 5.43
C PHE A 188 16.19 -8.53 5.33
N LYS A 189 16.14 -7.34 5.91
CA LYS A 189 17.24 -6.38 5.96
C LYS A 189 17.61 -6.06 7.39
N ASN A 190 18.87 -6.35 7.72
CA ASN A 190 19.45 -6.04 9.01
C ASN A 190 20.16 -4.68 8.95
N ASN A 191 19.53 -3.66 9.50
CA ASN A 191 20.10 -2.32 9.60
C ASN A 191 20.97 -2.12 10.85
N THR A 192 21.23 -3.19 11.60
CA THR A 192 22.03 -3.15 12.84
C THR A 192 23.48 -3.54 12.59
N ASN A 193 24.32 -3.39 13.62
CA ASN A 193 25.74 -3.74 13.59
C ASN A 193 26.04 -5.15 14.15
N LYS A 194 25.03 -5.99 14.35
CA LYS A 194 25.19 -7.38 14.79
C LYS A 194 24.38 -8.31 13.90
N ASP A 195 24.85 -9.53 13.75
CA ASP A 195 24.11 -10.57 13.02
C ASP A 195 22.79 -10.87 13.75
N ILE A 196 21.71 -11.00 12.98
CA ILE A 196 20.38 -11.38 13.49
C ILE A 196 20.00 -12.71 12.87
N VAL A 197 19.41 -13.61 13.66
CA VAL A 197 18.97 -14.92 13.22
C VAL A 197 17.44 -14.97 13.21
N VAL A 198 16.87 -15.25 12.04
CA VAL A 198 15.43 -15.48 11.87
C VAL A 198 15.14 -16.97 11.97
N SER A 199 14.15 -17.33 12.80
CA SER A 199 13.55 -18.66 12.84
C SER A 199 12.22 -18.61 12.10
N LEU A 200 12.14 -19.23 10.92
CA LEU A 200 10.95 -19.27 10.08
C LEU A 200 10.32 -20.66 10.14
N ARG A 201 9.00 -20.74 10.38
CA ARG A 201 8.20 -21.96 10.19
C ARG A 201 7.13 -21.69 9.15
N VAL A 202 6.95 -22.63 8.24
CA VAL A 202 5.95 -22.54 7.18
C VAL A 202 5.23 -23.88 7.02
N LYS A 203 3.94 -23.82 6.73
CA LYS A 203 3.08 -24.98 6.48
C LYS A 203 2.07 -24.67 5.39
N GLY A 204 2.00 -25.48 4.34
CA GLY A 204 1.06 -25.25 3.25
C GLY A 204 1.47 -25.88 1.93
N GLN A 205 1.05 -25.25 0.84
CA GLN A 205 1.16 -25.75 -0.54
C GLN A 205 2.26 -25.00 -1.29
N TYR A 206 3.50 -25.47 -1.19
CA TYR A 206 4.65 -24.82 -1.80
C TYR A 206 5.75 -25.84 -2.13
N LEU A 207 6.71 -25.40 -2.94
CA LEU A 207 8.03 -26.01 -3.11
C LEU A 207 9.09 -25.06 -2.54
N LEU A 208 10.21 -25.61 -2.09
CA LEU A 208 11.37 -24.80 -1.73
C LEU A 208 12.03 -24.29 -3.02
N ASP A 209 12.48 -23.03 -3.00
CA ASP A 209 13.28 -22.43 -4.08
C ASP A 209 14.76 -22.83 -3.96
#